data_AF-A0A401QKP6-F1
#
_entry.id   AF-A0A401QKP6-F1
#
_cell.length_a   1.000
_cell.length_b   1.000
_cell.length_c   1.000
_cell.angle_alpha   90.00
_cell.angle_beta   90.00
_cell.angle_gamma   90.00
#
_symmetry.space_group_name_H-M   'P 1'
#
loop_
_entity.id
_entity.type
_entity.pdbx_description
1 polymer ?
#
loop_
_entity_poly.entity_id
_entity_poly.type
_entity_poly.pdbx_seq_one_letter_code
_entity_poly.pdbx_strand_id
1 'polypeptide(L)'
;MGNQVERLTHLSYAEVPTAEPAGGEREETGPRIGVSYIFSVDDEELEEVVEEGERRRREGGKEEEGERERGSYDPLNELECSVYYREECVYEQRRGWELTGGPEALLGQCKPGDLVEFVARRQYPHWAVYVGELQVVHLHQAEIRRDALSAASQGRPGRLVNGRYRYPALPPERVVQSALRQVGLRGPQLAWRSSECFAAWCRSGRREFKAGGELRIGKQPYRLRLQLSGGRSHTLEFQSLDDLIMERRRSDQMGRAAVTQELAAHLQLEEDQQERTEHCSHTEQVKLPQTEHNSHTEQVKPPQTEHNSH
;
A
#
# COMPACT_ATOMS: atom_id res chain seq x y z
N MET A 1 -24.14 -23.60 53.59
CA MET A 1 -22.76 -23.80 53.11
C MET A 1 -22.88 -24.70 51.90
N GLY A 2 -23.15 -24.19 50.70
CA GLY A 2 -22.20 -23.52 49.82
C GLY A 2 -21.98 -24.45 48.61
N ASN A 3 -23.00 -24.58 47.74
CA ASN A 3 -22.97 -25.50 46.59
C ASN A 3 -22.66 -24.75 45.29
N GLN A 4 -21.86 -25.44 44.48
CA GLN A 4 -21.22 -25.05 43.23
C GLN A 4 -22.16 -24.44 42.20
N VAL A 5 -21.72 -23.34 41.59
CA VAL A 5 -22.35 -22.65 40.46
C VAL A 5 -21.46 -22.83 39.24
N GLU A 6 -21.74 -23.84 38.42
CA GLU A 6 -21.23 -23.93 37.04
C GLU A 6 -22.36 -24.42 36.12
N ARG A 7 -23.26 -23.50 35.76
CA ARG A 7 -24.16 -23.61 34.60
C ARG A 7 -24.54 -22.22 34.10
N LEU A 8 -23.80 -21.73 33.11
CA LEU A 8 -24.30 -20.80 32.10
C LEU A 8 -23.59 -21.16 30.78
N THR A 9 -24.06 -22.21 30.08
CA THR A 9 -25.04 -22.13 28.96
C THR A 9 -24.57 -21.26 27.79
N HIS A 10 -23.96 -21.96 26.82
CA HIS A 10 -24.13 -21.82 25.37
C HIS A 10 -24.89 -20.57 24.88
N LEU A 11 -24.15 -19.58 24.37
CA LEU A 11 -24.72 -18.49 23.58
C LEU A 11 -24.91 -18.96 22.12
N SER A 12 -26.17 -19.25 21.79
CA SER A 12 -26.66 -19.55 20.45
C SER A 12 -26.78 -18.27 19.62
N TYR A 13 -26.13 -18.25 18.46
CA TYR A 13 -26.17 -17.19 17.44
C TYR A 13 -27.50 -17.21 16.66
N ALA A 14 -28.61 -16.96 17.35
CA ALA A 14 -29.93 -16.94 16.71
C ALA A 14 -30.81 -15.88 17.34
N GLU A 15 -30.47 -14.60 17.13
CA GLU A 15 -31.37 -13.45 17.32
C GLU A 15 -30.66 -12.17 16.85
N VAL A 16 -30.31 -12.12 15.56
CA VAL A 16 -30.00 -10.84 14.89
C VAL A 16 -31.31 -10.40 14.23
N PRO A 17 -31.97 -9.33 14.68
CA PRO A 17 -33.14 -8.80 13.98
C PRO A 17 -32.69 -8.22 12.64
N THR A 18 -32.86 -9.00 11.57
CA THR A 18 -32.82 -8.51 10.19
C THR A 18 -34.14 -7.81 9.90
N ALA A 19 -34.24 -6.53 10.23
CA ALA A 19 -35.32 -5.68 9.76
C ALA A 19 -34.80 -4.26 9.54
N GLU A 20 -34.77 -3.84 8.27
CA GLU A 20 -34.84 -2.42 7.92
C GLU A 20 -36.22 -1.86 8.28
N PRO A 21 -36.27 -0.59 8.68
CA PRO A 21 -37.35 0.25 8.15
C PRO A 21 -36.86 1.65 7.76
N ALA A 22 -37.02 1.92 6.46
CA ALA A 22 -37.51 3.16 5.87
C ALA A 22 -37.13 4.53 6.50
N GLY A 23 -36.42 5.32 5.69
CA GLY A 23 -36.88 6.66 5.28
C GLY A 23 -37.06 7.70 6.38
N GLY A 24 -35.99 8.44 6.68
CA GLY A 24 -36.06 9.72 7.36
C GLY A 24 -35.00 10.66 6.80
N GLU A 25 -35.44 11.65 6.02
CA GLU A 25 -34.62 12.76 5.55
C GLU A 25 -34.01 13.48 6.77
N ARG A 26 -32.69 13.40 6.90
CA ARG A 26 -31.90 14.38 7.62
C ARG A 26 -30.80 14.85 6.69
N GLU A 27 -30.86 16.13 6.33
CA GLU A 27 -29.73 16.88 5.83
C GLU A 27 -28.59 16.77 6.84
N GLU A 28 -27.63 15.90 6.54
CA GLU A 28 -26.34 15.88 7.22
C GLU A 28 -25.28 16.13 6.15
N THR A 29 -25.00 17.40 5.94
CA THR A 29 -23.85 17.94 5.21
C THR A 29 -22.57 17.67 6.01
N GLY A 30 -22.17 16.40 6.04
CA GLY A 30 -20.84 15.96 6.48
C GLY A 30 -20.13 15.26 5.32
N PRO A 31 -18.79 15.37 5.19
CA PRO A 31 -18.05 14.66 4.15
C PRO A 31 -18.28 13.15 4.30
N ARG A 32 -18.95 12.54 3.30
CA ARG A 32 -19.12 11.08 3.25
C ARG A 32 -17.74 10.47 3.09
N ILE A 33 -17.26 9.82 4.15
CA ILE A 33 -16.02 9.04 4.13
C ILE A 33 -16.19 7.96 3.06
N GLY A 34 -15.50 8.13 1.93
CA GLY A 34 -15.47 7.15 0.85
C GLY A 34 -14.81 5.88 1.36
N VAL A 35 -15.59 4.81 1.49
CA VAL A 35 -15.06 3.47 1.74
C VAL A 35 -14.61 2.95 0.38
N SER A 36 -13.31 3.09 0.07
CA SER A 36 -12.72 2.38 -1.06
C SER A 36 -12.69 0.90 -0.74
N TYR A 37 -13.42 0.10 -1.53
CA TYR A 37 -13.31 -1.34 -1.52
C TYR A 37 -11.94 -1.70 -2.09
N ILE A 38 -10.95 -1.85 -1.21
CA ILE A 38 -9.70 -2.52 -1.55
C ILE A 38 -10.04 -4.00 -1.61
N PHE A 39 -10.01 -4.58 -2.81
CA PHE A 39 -10.08 -6.03 -2.97
C PHE A 39 -8.93 -6.63 -2.17
N SER A 40 -9.22 -7.20 -1.01
CA SER A 40 -8.33 -8.16 -0.37
C SER A 40 -8.33 -9.40 -1.25
N VAL A 41 -7.52 -9.38 -2.31
CA VAL A 41 -7.02 -10.62 -2.90
C VAL A 41 -6.38 -11.37 -1.76
N ASP A 42 -6.83 -12.60 -1.51
CA ASP A 42 -6.29 -13.42 -0.43
C ASP A 42 -4.79 -13.57 -0.67
N ASP A 43 -3.98 -13.25 0.34
CA ASP A 43 -2.54 -12.98 0.17
C ASP A 43 -1.75 -14.22 -0.31
N GLU A 44 -2.31 -15.41 -0.10
CA GLU A 44 -1.78 -16.69 -0.59
C GLU A 44 -1.93 -16.83 -2.11
N GLU A 45 -3.00 -16.29 -2.70
CA GLU A 45 -3.32 -16.41 -4.12
C GLU A 45 -2.39 -15.55 -5.00
N LEU A 46 -1.95 -14.39 -4.50
CA LEU A 46 -1.06 -13.51 -5.27
C LEU A 46 0.37 -14.07 -5.38
N GLU A 47 0.88 -14.69 -4.30
CA GLU A 47 2.16 -15.41 -4.37
C GLU A 47 2.00 -16.71 -5.17
N GLU A 48 0.90 -17.47 -4.99
CA GLU A 48 0.64 -18.70 -5.74
C GLU A 48 0.49 -18.47 -7.25
N VAL A 49 -0.12 -17.36 -7.70
CA VAL A 49 -0.22 -17.00 -9.13
C VAL A 49 1.15 -16.67 -9.73
N VAL A 50 2.03 -16.00 -8.96
CA VAL A 50 3.42 -15.74 -9.39
C VAL A 50 4.22 -17.05 -9.39
N GLU A 51 4.00 -17.92 -8.40
CA GLU A 51 4.63 -19.24 -8.27
C GLU A 51 4.21 -20.22 -9.38
N GLU A 52 2.94 -20.28 -9.76
CA GLU A 52 2.45 -21.06 -10.90
C GLU A 52 3.06 -20.56 -12.21
N GLY A 53 3.17 -19.24 -12.38
CA GLY A 53 3.81 -18.63 -13.54
C GLY A 53 5.28 -19.03 -13.68
N GLU A 54 6.01 -19.12 -12.57
CA GLU A 54 7.41 -19.54 -12.54
C GLU A 54 7.59 -21.06 -12.70
N ARG A 55 6.71 -21.89 -12.13
CA ARG A 55 6.72 -23.36 -12.31
C ARG A 55 6.39 -23.75 -13.74
N ARG A 56 5.34 -23.17 -14.34
CA ARG A 56 4.96 -23.43 -15.74
C ARG A 56 6.07 -23.04 -16.73
N ARG A 57 6.82 -21.98 -16.45
CA ARG A 57 7.98 -21.56 -17.26
C ARG A 57 9.19 -22.50 -17.15
N ARG A 58 9.35 -23.23 -16.04
CA ARG A 58 10.41 -24.24 -15.87
C ARG A 58 10.07 -25.59 -16.49
N GLU A 59 8.79 -25.98 -16.53
CA GLU A 59 8.35 -27.26 -17.06
C GLU A 59 8.05 -27.23 -18.58
N GLY A 60 7.75 -26.05 -19.15
CA GLY A 60 7.47 -25.85 -20.57
C GLY A 60 8.71 -25.67 -21.43
N GLY A 61 9.42 -26.75 -21.76
CA GLY A 61 10.49 -26.74 -22.75
C GLY A 61 9.97 -26.54 -24.19
N LYS A 62 9.85 -25.28 -24.63
CA LYS A 62 9.96 -24.86 -26.04
C LYS A 62 10.58 -23.48 -26.10
N GLU A 63 11.88 -23.48 -26.36
CA GLU A 63 12.68 -22.34 -26.79
C GLU A 63 12.12 -21.87 -28.14
N GLU A 64 11.34 -20.79 -28.19
CA GLU A 64 11.17 -19.94 -29.40
C GLU A 64 10.27 -18.70 -29.17
N GLU A 65 9.48 -18.61 -28.09
CA GLU A 65 8.70 -17.39 -27.77
C GLU A 65 9.27 -16.55 -26.60
N GLY A 66 10.28 -17.05 -25.89
CA GLY A 66 10.82 -16.46 -24.65
C GLY A 66 11.87 -15.34 -24.83
N GLU A 67 12.36 -15.08 -26.04
CA GLU A 67 13.44 -14.08 -26.23
C GLU A 67 12.95 -12.63 -26.10
N ARG A 68 11.66 -12.36 -26.29
CA ARG A 68 11.11 -10.98 -26.16
C ARG A 68 10.83 -10.56 -24.72
N GLU A 69 10.69 -11.52 -23.79
CA GLU A 69 10.43 -11.25 -22.37
C GLU A 69 11.69 -11.31 -21.48
N ARG A 70 12.81 -11.81 -22.01
CA ARG A 70 14.14 -11.76 -21.38
C ARG A 70 14.80 -10.37 -21.53
N GLY A 71 14.01 -9.31 -21.54
CA GLY A 71 14.56 -7.96 -21.59
C GLY A 71 15.41 -7.72 -20.34
N SER A 72 16.62 -7.18 -20.53
CA SER A 72 17.49 -6.77 -19.43
C SER A 72 16.71 -5.89 -18.45
N TYR A 73 16.97 -6.07 -17.15
CA TYR A 73 16.43 -5.17 -16.14
C TYR A 73 16.89 -3.74 -16.46
N ASP A 74 15.93 -2.81 -16.52
CA ASP A 74 16.20 -1.39 -16.79
C ASP A 74 16.00 -0.58 -15.51
N PRO A 75 17.08 -0.09 -14.86
CA PRO A 75 17.00 0.77 -13.68
C PRO A 75 16.18 2.05 -13.90
N LEU A 76 16.03 2.51 -15.15
CA LEU A 76 15.24 3.71 -15.47
C LEU A 76 13.73 3.47 -15.37
N ASN A 77 13.31 2.20 -15.34
CA ASN A 77 11.93 1.81 -15.12
C ASN A 77 11.58 1.69 -13.62
N GLU A 78 12.55 1.88 -12.72
CA GLU A 78 12.28 1.93 -11.28
C GLU A 78 11.48 3.18 -10.90
N LEU A 79 10.53 2.99 -9.98
CA LEU A 79 9.75 4.08 -9.43
C LEU A 79 10.52 4.70 -8.26
N GLU A 80 10.65 6.02 -8.30
CA GLU A 80 11.21 6.75 -7.16
C GLU A 80 10.13 6.95 -6.11
N CYS A 81 10.44 6.61 -4.87
CA CYS A 81 9.51 6.79 -3.79
C CYS A 81 10.20 7.08 -2.46
N SER A 82 9.42 7.66 -1.55
CA SER A 82 9.82 7.88 -0.17
C SER A 82 8.66 7.49 0.75
N VAL A 83 8.99 6.90 1.89
CA VAL A 83 8.01 6.50 2.90
C VAL A 83 8.19 7.32 4.13
N TYR A 84 7.09 7.83 4.68
CA TYR A 84 7.07 8.59 5.91
C TYR A 84 6.29 7.84 6.97
N TYR A 85 6.82 7.82 8.18
CA TYR A 85 6.06 7.54 9.38
C TYR A 85 5.77 8.88 10.06
N ARG A 86 4.51 9.29 10.05
CA ARG A 86 4.06 10.64 10.40
C ARG A 86 4.76 11.68 9.52
N GLU A 87 5.78 12.34 10.04
CA GLU A 87 6.55 13.39 9.34
C GLU A 87 8.00 12.95 9.07
N GLU A 88 8.42 11.79 9.59
CA GLU A 88 9.78 11.29 9.46
C GLU A 88 9.91 10.39 8.24
N CYS A 89 10.85 10.69 7.34
CA CYS A 89 11.18 9.80 6.23
C CYS A 89 11.91 8.55 6.74
N VAL A 90 11.27 7.39 6.60
CA VAL A 90 11.77 6.09 7.07
C VAL A 90 12.29 5.19 5.95
N TYR A 91 11.94 5.47 4.69
CA TYR A 91 12.48 4.77 3.52
C TYR A 91 12.65 5.72 2.35
N GLU A 92 13.71 5.51 1.56
CA GLU A 92 13.93 6.24 0.31
C GLU A 92 14.47 5.33 -0.79
N GLN A 93 13.89 5.43 -1.98
CA GLN A 93 14.33 4.80 -3.20
C GLN A 93 14.45 5.86 -4.29
N ARG A 94 15.67 6.04 -4.77
CA ARG A 94 16.05 7.02 -5.80
C ARG A 94 16.52 6.27 -7.04
N ARG A 95 16.35 6.85 -8.23
CA ARG A 95 16.88 6.25 -9.46
C ARG A 95 18.38 6.14 -9.43
N GLY A 96 18.88 5.20 -10.23
CA GLY A 96 20.30 5.11 -10.53
C GLY A 96 21.14 4.60 -9.35
N TRP A 97 20.53 3.92 -8.37
CA TRP A 97 21.33 3.18 -7.39
C TRP A 97 22.11 2.10 -8.14
N GLU A 98 23.43 2.24 -8.17
CA GLU A 98 24.33 1.40 -8.98
C GLU A 98 24.01 -0.07 -8.76
N LEU A 99 23.55 -0.73 -9.82
CA LEU A 99 23.52 -2.17 -9.87
C LEU A 99 24.96 -2.65 -9.94
N THR A 100 25.30 -3.63 -9.12
CA THR A 100 26.51 -4.38 -9.37
C THR A 100 26.28 -5.22 -10.63
N GLY A 101 27.23 -5.19 -11.57
CA GLY A 101 27.07 -5.84 -12.88
C GLY A 101 26.76 -7.34 -12.82
N GLY A 102 27.12 -8.01 -11.71
CA GLY A 102 26.80 -9.42 -11.44
C GLY A 102 27.10 -9.81 -9.98
N PRO A 103 26.73 -11.04 -9.57
CA PRO A 103 26.87 -11.52 -8.18
C PRO A 103 28.32 -11.49 -7.69
N GLU A 104 29.31 -11.68 -8.56
CA GLU A 104 30.73 -11.61 -8.18
C GLU A 104 31.17 -10.20 -7.78
N ALA A 105 30.70 -9.17 -8.50
CA ALA A 105 30.96 -7.78 -8.15
C ALA A 105 30.28 -7.39 -6.83
N LEU A 106 29.12 -8.00 -6.52
CA LEU A 106 28.43 -7.85 -5.25
C LEU A 106 29.20 -8.50 -4.10
N LEU A 107 29.73 -9.70 -4.32
CA LEU A 107 30.51 -10.45 -3.32
C LEU A 107 31.73 -9.69 -2.83
N GLY A 108 32.44 -8.98 -3.72
CA GLY A 108 33.60 -8.17 -3.33
C GLY A 108 33.27 -6.98 -2.40
N GLN A 109 31.99 -6.59 -2.31
CA GLN A 109 31.52 -5.45 -1.52
C GLN A 109 30.80 -5.87 -0.24
N CYS A 110 30.19 -7.05 -0.22
CA CYS A 110 29.39 -7.55 0.90
C CYS A 110 30.22 -7.82 2.15
N LYS A 111 29.74 -7.32 3.28
CA LYS A 111 30.19 -7.67 4.64
C LYS A 111 29.06 -8.39 5.38
N PRO A 112 29.36 -9.37 6.25
CA PRO A 112 28.33 -10.04 7.04
C PRO A 112 27.44 -9.02 7.75
N GLY A 113 26.12 -9.17 7.64
CA GLY A 113 25.11 -8.23 8.14
C GLY A 113 24.60 -7.22 7.10
N ASP A 114 25.18 -7.20 5.90
CA ASP A 114 24.68 -6.39 4.80
C ASP A 114 23.37 -6.93 4.22
N LEU A 115 22.52 -6.03 3.76
CA LEU A 115 21.32 -6.36 3.00
C LEU A 115 21.59 -6.26 1.52
N VAL A 116 21.20 -7.30 0.80
CA VAL A 116 21.27 -7.37 -0.66
C VAL A 116 19.86 -7.43 -1.23
N GLU A 117 19.65 -6.73 -2.33
CA GLU A 117 18.45 -6.83 -3.15
C GLU A 117 18.82 -7.35 -4.52
N PHE A 118 18.11 -8.36 -5.00
CA PHE A 118 18.18 -8.89 -6.35
C PHE A 118 16.96 -8.39 -7.14
N VAL A 119 17.19 -7.87 -8.34
CA VAL A 119 16.15 -7.21 -9.14
C VAL A 119 15.95 -7.91 -10.48
N ALA A 120 14.72 -7.93 -10.96
CA ALA A 120 14.36 -8.53 -12.25
C ALA A 120 13.16 -7.80 -12.83
N ARG A 121 13.04 -7.82 -14.15
CA ARG A 121 11.94 -7.15 -14.85
C ARG A 121 10.62 -7.83 -14.51
N ARG A 122 9.61 -7.05 -14.11
CA ARG A 122 8.25 -7.53 -13.76
C ARG A 122 8.20 -8.56 -12.63
N GLN A 123 9.20 -8.57 -11.76
CA GLN A 123 9.21 -9.39 -10.55
C GLN A 123 9.46 -8.52 -9.32
N TYR A 124 8.96 -8.96 -8.18
CA TYR A 124 9.29 -8.31 -6.92
C TYR A 124 10.80 -8.34 -6.67
N PRO A 125 11.39 -7.24 -6.20
CA PRO A 125 12.76 -7.27 -5.69
C PRO A 125 12.87 -8.31 -4.56
N HIS A 126 13.89 -9.15 -4.65
CA HIS A 126 14.12 -10.22 -3.69
C HIS A 126 15.24 -9.82 -2.74
N TRP A 127 14.96 -9.80 -1.44
CA TRP A 127 15.89 -9.32 -0.43
C TRP A 127 16.53 -10.47 0.35
N ALA A 128 17.78 -10.30 0.75
CA ALA A 128 18.49 -11.26 1.58
C ALA A 128 19.46 -10.57 2.54
N VAL A 129 19.84 -11.28 3.60
CA VAL A 129 20.88 -10.89 4.55
C VAL A 129 22.15 -11.66 4.20
N TYR A 130 23.25 -10.98 3.90
CA TYR A 130 24.54 -11.62 3.70
C TYR A 130 25.12 -12.05 5.06
N VAL A 131 25.52 -13.32 5.19
CA VAL A 131 25.98 -13.90 6.46
C VAL A 131 27.46 -14.30 6.45
N GLY A 132 28.19 -13.98 5.38
CA GLY A 132 29.57 -14.40 5.17
C GLY A 132 29.68 -15.67 4.33
N GLU A 133 30.91 -16.04 3.97
CA GLU A 133 31.22 -17.26 3.19
C GLU A 133 30.41 -17.40 1.90
N LEU A 134 30.17 -16.29 1.20
CA LEU A 134 29.37 -16.24 -0.04
C LEU A 134 27.91 -16.70 0.14
N GLN A 135 27.40 -16.69 1.37
CA GLN A 135 26.07 -17.16 1.71
C GLN A 135 25.15 -16.03 2.16
N VAL A 136 23.86 -16.25 1.90
CA VAL A 136 22.78 -15.36 2.31
C VAL A 136 21.69 -16.13 3.04
N VAL A 137 20.95 -15.44 3.89
CA VAL A 137 19.71 -15.93 4.48
C VAL A 137 18.56 -15.10 3.96
N HIS A 138 17.48 -15.75 3.51
CA HIS A 138 16.33 -15.08 2.91
C HIS A 138 15.05 -15.89 3.10
N LEU A 139 13.92 -15.20 3.04
CA LEU A 139 12.60 -15.83 2.90
C LEU A 139 12.37 -16.12 1.43
N HIS A 140 12.16 -17.38 1.05
CA HIS A 140 11.85 -17.79 -0.32
C HIS A 140 10.94 -19.01 -0.31
N GLN A 141 9.85 -18.97 -1.08
CA GLN A 141 8.86 -20.04 -1.17
C GLN A 141 8.34 -20.46 0.22
N ALA A 142 7.88 -19.47 0.99
CA ALA A 142 7.39 -19.65 2.37
C ALA A 142 8.36 -20.40 3.32
N GLU A 143 9.68 -20.29 3.09
CA GLU A 143 10.71 -20.87 3.95
C GLU A 143 11.89 -19.89 4.16
N ILE A 144 12.43 -19.81 5.38
CA ILE A 144 13.70 -19.13 5.64
C ILE A 144 14.87 -20.06 5.31
N ARG A 145 15.56 -19.77 4.21
CA ARG A 145 16.63 -20.60 3.68
C ARG A 145 17.99 -19.94 3.87
N ARG A 146 19.03 -20.78 3.95
CA ARG A 146 20.43 -20.37 3.84
C ARG A 146 20.99 -20.96 2.55
N ASP A 147 21.23 -20.10 1.58
CA ASP A 147 21.69 -20.49 0.26
C ASP A 147 22.98 -19.74 -0.11
N ALA A 148 23.70 -20.25 -1.11
CA ALA A 148 24.78 -19.49 -1.74
C ALA A 148 24.21 -18.24 -2.42
N LEU A 149 24.92 -17.11 -2.37
CA LEU A 149 24.47 -15.85 -2.96
C LEU A 149 24.14 -15.98 -4.45
N SER A 150 24.93 -16.76 -5.19
CA SER A 150 24.69 -17.05 -6.61
C SER A 150 23.42 -17.87 -6.85
N ALA A 151 23.08 -18.79 -5.95
CA ALA A 151 21.84 -19.57 -6.02
C ALA A 151 20.63 -18.71 -5.67
N ALA A 152 20.73 -17.89 -4.61
CA ALA A 152 19.69 -16.98 -4.18
C ALA A 152 19.41 -15.87 -5.20
N SER A 153 20.43 -15.42 -5.95
CA SER A 153 20.24 -14.42 -7.00
C SER A 153 19.57 -14.99 -8.24
N GLN A 154 19.70 -16.29 -8.52
CA GLN A 154 19.18 -16.94 -9.74
C GLN A 154 19.63 -16.22 -11.03
N GLY A 155 20.84 -15.63 -11.02
CA GLY A 155 21.38 -14.85 -12.14
C GLY A 155 20.85 -13.41 -12.24
N ARG A 156 20.02 -12.97 -11.30
CA ARG A 156 19.54 -11.58 -11.21
C ARG A 156 20.68 -10.65 -10.80
N PRO A 157 20.77 -9.43 -11.38
CA PRO A 157 21.65 -8.40 -10.85
C PRO A 157 21.22 -8.01 -9.43
N GLY A 158 22.19 -7.59 -8.62
CA GLY A 158 21.93 -7.19 -7.24
C GLY A 158 22.64 -5.92 -6.82
N ARG A 159 22.29 -5.43 -5.63
CA ARG A 159 22.88 -4.24 -5.02
C ARG A 159 22.76 -4.27 -3.50
N LEU A 160 23.63 -3.52 -2.82
CA LEU A 160 23.54 -3.30 -1.38
C LEU A 160 22.43 -2.29 -1.07
N VAL A 161 21.54 -2.62 -0.14
CA VAL A 161 20.37 -1.81 0.24
C VAL A 161 20.33 -1.41 1.70
N ASN A 162 21.50 -1.43 2.35
CA ASN A 162 21.70 -1.08 3.76
C ASN A 162 21.10 0.27 4.21
N GLY A 163 21.03 1.25 3.31
CA GLY A 163 20.58 2.61 3.58
C GLY A 163 19.14 2.91 3.16
N ARG A 164 18.42 1.92 2.61
CA ARG A 164 17.05 2.15 2.14
C ARG A 164 16.09 2.49 3.26
N TYR A 165 16.13 1.70 4.33
CA TYR A 165 15.42 2.00 5.56
C TYR A 165 16.30 2.84 6.48
N ARG A 166 15.78 4.00 6.91
CA ARG A 166 16.49 4.97 7.76
C ARG A 166 16.35 4.66 9.26
N TYR A 167 16.25 3.37 9.59
CA TYR A 167 16.22 2.92 10.97
C TYR A 167 17.63 2.64 11.49
N PRO A 168 17.89 2.82 12.80
CA PRO A 168 19.15 2.43 13.41
C PRO A 168 19.44 0.95 13.13
N ALA A 169 20.61 0.67 12.56
CA ALA A 169 21.03 -0.71 12.32
C ALA A 169 21.57 -1.34 13.61
N LEU A 170 21.24 -2.61 13.82
CA LEU A 170 21.88 -3.45 14.82
C LEU A 170 23.34 -3.71 14.44
N PRO A 171 24.21 -4.06 15.41
CA PRO A 171 25.57 -4.52 15.10
C PRO A 171 25.54 -5.68 14.10
N PRO A 172 26.48 -5.74 13.13
CA PRO A 172 26.47 -6.77 12.08
C PRO A 172 26.34 -8.20 12.60
N GLU A 173 27.00 -8.51 13.73
CA GLU A 173 26.96 -9.82 14.38
C GLU A 173 25.53 -10.17 14.85
N ARG A 174 24.78 -9.17 15.32
CA ARG A 174 23.38 -9.32 15.75
C ARG A 174 22.44 -9.47 14.56
N VAL A 175 22.72 -8.81 13.44
CA VAL A 175 21.97 -8.99 12.19
C VAL A 175 22.12 -10.43 11.69
N VAL A 176 23.36 -10.92 11.59
CA VAL A 176 23.67 -12.29 11.18
C VAL A 176 23.06 -13.31 12.15
N GLN A 177 23.21 -13.10 13.46
CA GLN A 177 22.62 -13.99 14.47
C GLN A 177 21.09 -14.02 14.37
N SER A 178 20.44 -12.89 14.14
CA SER A 178 18.98 -12.81 13.99
C SER A 178 18.53 -13.60 12.77
N ALA A 179 19.21 -13.46 11.64
CA ALA A 179 18.90 -14.17 10.41
C ALA A 179 19.09 -15.69 10.57
N LEU A 180 20.25 -16.13 11.06
CA LEU A 180 20.58 -17.56 11.20
C LEU A 180 19.63 -18.30 12.15
N ARG A 181 19.12 -17.63 13.20
CA ARG A 181 18.16 -18.22 14.15
C ARG A 181 16.80 -18.57 13.52
N GLN A 182 16.46 -17.98 12.39
CA GLN A 182 15.17 -18.22 11.72
C GLN A 182 15.27 -19.30 10.63
N VAL A 183 16.47 -19.77 10.28
CA VAL A 183 16.66 -20.76 9.19
C VAL A 183 15.88 -22.04 9.48
N GLY A 184 15.12 -22.51 8.49
CA GLY A 184 14.27 -23.70 8.57
C GLY A 184 12.84 -23.44 9.02
N LEU A 185 12.48 -22.20 9.43
CA LEU A 185 11.08 -21.83 9.64
C LEU A 185 10.32 -21.79 8.32
N ARG A 186 9.08 -22.28 8.33
CA ARG A 186 8.24 -22.41 7.13
C ARG A 186 6.75 -22.21 7.41
N GLY A 187 6.02 -21.76 6.39
CA GLY A 187 4.56 -21.65 6.39
C GLY A 187 4.01 -20.89 7.62
N PRO A 188 3.08 -21.46 8.41
CA PRO A 188 2.43 -20.77 9.53
C PRO A 188 3.37 -20.27 10.65
N GLN A 189 4.62 -20.73 10.68
CA GLN A 189 5.62 -20.28 11.67
C GLN A 189 6.28 -18.95 11.28
N LEU A 190 6.08 -18.48 10.06
CA LEU A 190 6.67 -17.25 9.56
C LEU A 190 5.98 -16.03 10.17
N ALA A 191 6.80 -15.09 10.62
CA ALA A 191 6.33 -13.79 11.10
C ALA A 191 6.42 -12.69 10.04
N TRP A 192 6.83 -13.01 8.81
CA TRP A 192 7.06 -12.03 7.73
C TRP A 192 6.38 -12.49 6.46
N ARG A 193 5.75 -11.54 5.76
CA ARG A 193 5.06 -11.79 4.48
C ARG A 193 5.96 -11.63 3.26
N SER A 194 7.13 -11.02 3.42
CA SER A 194 8.04 -10.78 2.29
C SER A 194 9.49 -10.89 2.72
N SER A 195 10.36 -11.18 1.73
CA SER A 195 11.81 -11.25 1.95
C SER A 195 12.41 -9.93 2.40
N GLU A 196 11.81 -8.82 1.98
CA GLU A 196 12.18 -7.49 2.42
C GLU A 196 11.85 -7.23 3.89
N CYS A 197 10.63 -7.56 4.33
CA CYS A 197 10.23 -7.46 5.72
C CYS A 197 11.17 -8.28 6.63
N PHE A 198 11.50 -9.50 6.22
CA PHE A 198 12.45 -10.35 6.94
C PHE A 198 13.85 -9.73 7.04
N ALA A 199 14.41 -9.28 5.91
CA ALA A 199 15.75 -8.70 5.86
C ALA A 199 15.85 -7.38 6.65
N ALA A 200 14.86 -6.50 6.49
CA ALA A 200 14.79 -5.23 7.21
C ALA A 200 14.58 -5.43 8.72
N TRP A 201 13.80 -6.43 9.13
CA TRP A 201 13.70 -6.85 10.52
C TRP A 201 15.04 -7.33 11.07
N CYS A 202 15.77 -8.19 10.35
CA CYS A 202 17.08 -8.67 10.79
C CYS A 202 18.05 -7.50 11.03
N ARG A 203 18.01 -6.47 10.17
CA ARG A 203 18.90 -5.30 10.29
C ARG A 203 18.52 -4.37 11.43
N SER A 204 17.23 -4.15 11.69
CA SER A 204 16.77 -3.09 12.59
C SER A 204 16.12 -3.57 13.90
N GLY A 205 15.69 -4.83 13.97
CA GLY A 205 14.95 -5.40 15.10
C GLY A 205 13.53 -4.85 15.28
N ARG A 206 13.05 -3.99 14.38
CA ARG A 206 11.75 -3.31 14.42
C ARG A 206 10.59 -4.29 14.25
N ARG A 207 9.67 -4.32 15.22
CA ARG A 207 8.53 -5.26 15.20
C ARG A 207 7.53 -4.97 14.08
N GLU A 208 7.53 -3.74 13.56
CA GLU A 208 6.66 -3.24 12.50
C GLU A 208 6.82 -4.00 11.18
N PHE A 209 7.97 -4.64 10.96
CA PHE A 209 8.19 -5.52 9.82
C PHE A 209 7.57 -6.91 9.97
N LYS A 210 7.08 -7.27 11.16
CA LYS A 210 6.40 -8.56 11.37
C LYS A 210 4.91 -8.42 11.07
N ALA A 211 4.32 -9.46 10.50
CA ALA A 211 2.88 -9.59 10.33
C ALA A 211 2.19 -9.38 11.69
N GLY A 212 1.25 -8.45 11.76
CA GLY A 212 0.55 -8.10 13.01
C GLY A 212 1.40 -7.38 14.06
N GLY A 213 2.61 -6.89 13.70
CA GLY A 213 3.49 -6.16 14.62
C GLY A 213 2.96 -4.78 15.04
N GLU A 214 1.93 -4.27 14.37
CA GLU A 214 1.33 -2.96 14.60
C GLU A 214 -0.17 -3.04 14.91
N LEU A 215 -0.64 -2.13 15.77
CA LEU A 215 -2.05 -2.03 16.13
C LEU A 215 -2.78 -1.11 15.14
N ARG A 216 -3.81 -1.65 14.49
CA ARG A 216 -4.64 -0.94 13.50
C ARG A 216 -5.76 -0.16 14.19
N ILE A 217 -5.43 0.94 14.86
CA ILE A 217 -6.38 1.77 15.64
C ILE A 217 -6.91 2.95 14.81
N GLY A 218 -7.28 2.71 13.54
CA GLY A 218 -7.96 3.69 12.68
C GLY A 218 -7.16 4.92 12.22
N LYS A 219 -5.96 5.16 12.75
CA LYS A 219 -5.04 6.18 12.21
C LYS A 219 -4.23 5.59 11.07
N GLN A 220 -3.94 6.39 10.04
CA GLN A 220 -3.01 6.07 8.96
C GLN A 220 -1.68 6.82 9.19
N PRO A 221 -0.74 6.26 9.97
CA PRO A 221 0.50 6.98 10.27
C PRO A 221 1.52 6.89 9.13
N TYR A 222 1.33 6.01 8.15
CA TYR A 222 2.28 5.79 7.07
C TYR A 222 1.85 6.48 5.79
N ARG A 223 2.81 7.12 5.10
CA ARG A 223 2.57 7.74 3.79
C ARG A 223 3.61 7.27 2.79
N LEU A 224 3.17 6.74 1.66
CA LEU A 224 4.00 6.42 0.50
C LEU A 224 3.89 7.55 -0.51
N ARG A 225 4.99 8.25 -0.76
CA ARG A 225 5.06 9.31 -1.77
C ARG A 225 5.79 8.80 -3.01
N LEU A 226 5.05 8.63 -4.09
CA LEU A 226 5.53 8.21 -5.41
C LEU A 226 5.89 9.44 -6.23
N GLN A 227 7.09 9.48 -6.82
CA GLN A 227 7.52 10.57 -7.70
C GLN A 227 7.21 10.24 -9.16
N LEU A 228 6.44 11.09 -9.80
CA LEU A 228 5.97 10.93 -11.18
C LEU A 228 6.79 11.80 -12.15
N SER A 229 6.50 11.69 -13.45
CA SER A 229 7.07 12.60 -14.45
C SER A 229 6.59 14.04 -14.24
N GLY A 230 7.47 15.00 -14.54
CA GLY A 230 7.14 16.44 -14.49
C GLY A 230 7.09 17.03 -13.07
N GLY A 231 7.76 16.42 -12.09
CA GLY A 231 7.82 16.93 -10.72
C GLY A 231 6.55 16.74 -9.88
N ARG A 232 5.54 16.05 -10.44
CA ARG A 232 4.34 15.66 -9.71
C ARG A 232 4.66 14.52 -8.76
N SER A 233 3.98 14.46 -7.62
CA SER A 233 4.05 13.34 -6.69
C SER A 233 2.66 12.92 -6.23
N HIS A 234 2.43 11.61 -6.15
CA HIS A 234 1.20 11.04 -5.60
C HIS A 234 1.47 10.45 -4.22
N THR A 235 0.55 10.63 -3.27
CA THR A 235 0.73 10.17 -1.89
C THR A 235 -0.41 9.24 -1.50
N LEU A 236 -0.06 8.05 -1.02
CA LEU A 236 -0.98 7.04 -0.50
C LEU A 236 -0.78 6.91 1.01
N GLU A 237 -1.87 6.73 1.76
CA GLU A 237 -1.84 6.63 3.23
C GLU A 237 -2.23 5.22 3.72
N PHE A 238 -1.49 4.71 4.71
CA PHE A 238 -1.63 3.33 5.20
C PHE A 238 -1.66 3.28 6.73
N GLN A 239 -2.42 2.30 7.25
CA GLN A 239 -2.50 2.04 8.69
C GLN A 239 -1.30 1.25 9.21
N SER A 240 -0.68 0.43 8.37
CA SER A 240 0.47 -0.40 8.74
C SER A 240 1.60 -0.32 7.72
N LEU A 241 2.83 -0.52 8.20
CA LEU A 241 4.03 -0.58 7.38
C LEU A 241 3.97 -1.74 6.39
N ASP A 242 3.38 -2.85 6.81
CA ASP A 242 3.23 -4.07 6.03
C ASP A 242 2.38 -3.84 4.76
N ASP A 243 1.18 -3.25 4.91
CA ASP A 243 0.31 -2.92 3.77
C ASP A 243 1.01 -1.95 2.80
N LEU A 244 1.76 -0.97 3.34
CA LEU A 244 2.52 -0.02 2.53
C LEU A 244 3.62 -0.71 1.70
N ILE A 245 4.37 -1.62 2.33
CA ILE A 245 5.45 -2.36 1.66
C ILE A 245 4.88 -3.20 0.53
N MET A 246 3.71 -3.81 0.73
CA MET A 246 3.02 -4.57 -0.31
C MET A 246 2.63 -3.69 -1.51
N GLU A 247 2.05 -2.51 -1.28
CA GLU A 247 1.71 -1.59 -2.38
C GLU A 247 2.94 -1.08 -3.12
N ARG A 248 4.03 -0.76 -2.39
CA ARG A 248 5.29 -0.35 -3.04
C ARG A 248 5.86 -1.49 -3.88
N ARG A 249 5.83 -2.73 -3.38
CA ARG A 249 6.29 -3.92 -4.13
C ARG A 249 5.45 -4.14 -5.39
N ARG A 250 4.12 -3.99 -5.32
CA ARG A 250 3.23 -4.01 -6.49
C ARG A 250 3.64 -2.96 -7.52
N SER A 251 3.89 -1.73 -7.06
CA SER A 251 4.37 -0.64 -7.91
C SER A 251 5.73 -0.95 -8.57
N ASP A 252 6.68 -1.55 -7.84
CA ASP A 252 7.97 -1.98 -8.38
C ASP A 252 7.81 -3.05 -9.47
N GLN A 253 6.87 -4.00 -9.30
CA GLN A 253 6.60 -5.06 -10.27
C GLN A 253 5.98 -4.51 -11.56
N MET A 254 5.02 -3.58 -11.44
CA MET A 254 4.39 -2.93 -12.58
C MET A 254 5.38 -2.06 -13.35
N GLY A 255 6.27 -1.39 -12.61
CA GLY A 255 7.25 -0.47 -13.15
C GLY A 255 6.67 0.92 -13.40
N ARG A 256 7.58 1.89 -13.50
CA ARG A 256 7.26 3.33 -13.52
C ARG A 256 6.24 3.72 -14.58
N ALA A 257 6.38 3.23 -15.82
CA ALA A 257 5.51 3.64 -16.92
C ALA A 257 4.04 3.24 -16.66
N ALA A 258 3.83 1.99 -16.22
CA ALA A 258 2.50 1.47 -15.92
C ALA A 258 1.88 2.17 -14.71
N VAL A 259 2.64 2.36 -13.62
CA VAL A 259 2.16 3.10 -12.43
C VAL A 259 1.81 4.54 -12.76
N THR A 260 2.63 5.21 -13.58
CA THR A 260 2.35 6.59 -14.00
C THR A 260 1.06 6.67 -14.83
N GLN A 261 0.81 5.68 -15.68
CA GLN A 261 -0.42 5.60 -16.49
C GLN A 261 -1.66 5.32 -15.63
N GLU A 262 -1.57 4.38 -14.69
CA GLU A 262 -2.64 4.07 -13.72
C GLU A 262 -3.02 5.32 -12.92
N LEU A 263 -2.03 6.01 -12.35
CA LEU A 263 -2.27 7.23 -11.57
C LEU A 263 -2.79 8.40 -12.42
N ALA A 264 -2.36 8.52 -13.68
CA ALA A 264 -2.90 9.54 -14.57
C ALA A 264 -4.39 9.33 -14.86
N ALA A 265 -4.83 8.07 -15.03
CA ALA A 265 -6.24 7.74 -15.23
C ALA A 265 -7.09 8.08 -14.00
N HIS A 266 -6.56 7.84 -12.79
CA HIS A 266 -7.27 8.17 -11.55
C HIS A 266 -7.40 9.69 -11.35
N LEU A 267 -6.35 10.46 -11.61
CA LEU A 267 -6.37 11.91 -11.47
C LEU A 267 -7.36 12.57 -12.46
N GLN A 268 -7.43 12.09 -13.70
CA GLN A 268 -8.39 12.60 -14.69
C GLN A 268 -9.84 12.31 -14.28
N LEU A 269 -10.10 11.16 -13.65
CA LEU A 269 -11.43 10.83 -13.15
C LEU A 269 -11.85 11.69 -11.94
N GLU A 270 -10.90 12.06 -11.06
CA GLU A 270 -11.17 12.95 -9.94
C GLU A 270 -11.46 14.39 -10.43
N GLU A 271 -10.67 14.89 -11.38
CA GLU A 271 -10.89 16.20 -12.01
C GLU A 271 -12.27 16.27 -12.71
N ASP A 272 -12.62 15.25 -13.50
CA ASP A 272 -13.93 15.17 -14.18
C ASP A 272 -15.12 15.08 -13.20
N GLN A 273 -14.94 14.43 -12.05
CA GLN A 273 -15.97 14.36 -11.00
C GLN A 273 -16.13 15.70 -10.29
N GLN A 274 -15.02 16.37 -10.00
CA GLN A 274 -15.02 17.69 -9.37
C GLN A 274 -15.70 18.72 -10.28
N GLU A 275 -15.34 18.78 -11.57
CA GLU A 275 -15.96 19.68 -12.55
C GLU A 275 -17.48 19.43 -12.70
N ARG A 276 -17.93 18.16 -12.67
CA ARG A 276 -19.36 17.83 -12.69
C ARG A 276 -20.11 18.27 -11.44
N THR A 277 -19.49 18.14 -10.25
CA THR A 277 -20.09 18.61 -9.00
C THR A 277 -20.17 20.13 -8.94
N GLU A 278 -19.15 20.83 -9.43
CA GLU A 278 -19.14 22.30 -9.52
C GLU A 278 -20.19 22.79 -10.53
N HIS A 279 -20.29 22.15 -11.69
CA HIS A 279 -21.26 22.54 -12.71
C HIS A 279 -22.71 22.29 -12.26
N CYS A 280 -22.97 21.22 -11.50
CA CYS A 280 -24.28 20.93 -10.89
C CYS A 280 -24.67 21.98 -9.83
N SER A 281 -23.71 22.37 -8.97
CA SER A 281 -23.91 23.37 -7.92
C SER A 281 -24.18 24.79 -8.45
N HIS A 282 -23.65 25.14 -9.63
CA HIS A 282 -23.95 26.40 -10.31
C HIS A 282 -25.33 26.41 -10.98
N THR A 283 -25.82 25.27 -11.46
CA THR A 283 -27.18 25.19 -12.03
C THR A 283 -28.30 25.28 -10.99
N GLU A 284 -28.05 24.96 -9.72
CA GLU A 284 -29.04 25.08 -8.65
C GLU A 284 -29.22 26.52 -8.13
N GLN A 285 -28.18 27.38 -8.18
CA GLN A 285 -28.30 28.78 -7.74
C GLN A 285 -29.08 29.68 -8.71
N VAL A 286 -29.29 29.25 -9.97
CA VAL A 286 -30.01 30.05 -10.99
C VAL A 286 -31.52 29.79 -10.98
N LYS A 287 -32.02 28.87 -10.15
CA LYS A 287 -33.44 28.46 -10.15
C LYS A 287 -34.19 28.80 -8.86
N LEU A 288 -34.02 30.01 -8.35
CA LEU A 288 -34.96 30.62 -7.40
C LEU A 288 -35.90 31.56 -8.19
N PRO A 289 -37.19 31.24 -8.36
CA PRO A 289 -38.13 32.17 -8.97
C PRO A 289 -38.40 33.34 -8.01
N GLN A 290 -38.05 34.56 -8.45
CA GLN A 290 -38.50 35.79 -7.81
C GLN A 290 -40.02 35.89 -7.96
N THR A 291 -40.75 35.76 -6.85
CA THR A 291 -42.17 36.05 -6.78
C THR A 291 -42.38 37.56 -6.81
N GLU A 292 -42.70 38.09 -7.99
CA GLU A 292 -43.16 39.48 -8.15
C GLU A 292 -44.55 39.64 -7.50
N HIS A 293 -44.62 40.42 -6.41
CA HIS A 293 -45.87 40.88 -5.83
C HIS A 293 -46.43 42.03 -6.68
N ASN A 294 -47.47 41.72 -7.46
CA ASN A 294 -48.21 42.69 -8.26
C ASN A 294 -49.30 43.34 -7.38
N SER A 295 -49.03 44.54 -6.86
CA SER A 295 -49.99 45.35 -6.11
C SER A 295 -50.98 46.05 -7.06
N HIS A 296 -52.21 45.52 -7.12
CA HIS A 296 -53.36 46.23 -7.69
C HIS A 296 -54.01 47.11 -6.60
N THR A 297 -53.87 48.42 -6.75
CA THR A 297 -54.54 49.44 -5.93
C THR A 297 -55.93 49.70 -6.49
N GLU A 298 -56.95 49.22 -5.78
CA GLU A 298 -58.36 49.48 -6.06
C GLU A 298 -58.75 50.90 -5.57
N GLN A 299 -59.38 51.68 -6.44
CA GLN A 299 -59.85 53.04 -6.15
C GLN A 299 -61.09 52.98 -5.24
N VAL A 300 -60.99 53.53 -4.03
CA VAL A 300 -62.14 53.78 -3.16
C VAL A 300 -62.39 55.28 -3.04
N LYS A 301 -63.62 55.66 -3.38
CA LYS A 301 -64.21 57.00 -3.42
C LYS A 301 -64.37 57.59 -2.01
N PRO A 302 -64.17 58.91 -1.78
CA PRO A 302 -64.24 59.50 -0.45
C PRO A 302 -65.69 59.80 -0.03
N PRO A 303 -66.05 59.65 1.27
CA PRO A 303 -67.22 60.31 1.83
C PRO A 303 -66.82 61.68 2.40
N GLN A 304 -67.61 62.69 2.02
CA GLN A 304 -67.66 63.99 2.68
C GLN A 304 -68.29 63.84 4.06
N THR A 305 -67.77 64.53 5.07
CA THR A 305 -68.57 64.93 6.23
C THR A 305 -67.96 66.17 6.86
N GLU A 306 -68.86 67.12 7.08
CA GLU A 306 -68.63 68.48 7.55
C GLU A 306 -68.48 68.54 9.07
N HIS A 307 -67.95 69.68 9.50
CA HIS A 307 -67.92 70.27 10.84
C HIS A 307 -68.91 69.72 11.89
N ASN A 308 -68.41 69.52 13.12
CA ASN A 308 -68.81 70.41 14.22
C ASN A 308 -67.86 70.39 15.44
N SER A 309 -67.51 71.61 15.85
CA SER A 309 -67.22 72.16 17.20
C SER A 309 -67.45 71.26 18.41
N HIS A 310 -66.46 71.15 19.32
CA HIS A 310 -66.26 72.05 20.47
C HIS A 310 -65.01 71.67 21.27
#